data_AF-A0A2I2FV82-F1
#
_entry.id   AF-A0A2I2FV82-F1
#
_cell.length_a   1.000
_cell.length_b   1.000
_cell.length_c   1.000
_cell.angle_alpha   90.00
_cell.angle_beta   90.00
_cell.angle_gamma   90.00
#
_symmetry.space_group_name_H-M   'P 1'
#
loop_
_entity.id
_entity.type
_entity.pdbx_description
1 polymer ?
#
loop_
_entity_poly.entity_id
_entity_poly.type
_entity_poly.pdbx_seq_one_letter_code
_entity_poly.pdbx_strand_id
1 'polypeptide(L)'
;MSKDASINSVKLPSPRYVCPIESSTRSPANTSPIQGWDPSFARYSLRLESTSIDPCPTATFTFTVTELMTNFGGVLHGGCAATIIDMLTTVPLGAISRPGFYTSLGVSRSLNVTYFRALRKGEDARRGV
;
A
#
# COMPACT_ATOMS: atom_id res chain seq x y z
N MET A 1 24.67 22.59 -22.74
CA MET A 1 25.00 22.67 -21.30
C MET A 1 23.73 22.37 -20.53
N SER A 2 23.63 21.14 -20.03
CA SER A 2 22.51 20.62 -19.24
C SER A 2 22.43 21.35 -17.90
N LYS A 3 21.23 21.61 -17.40
CA LYS A 3 21.00 21.90 -15.98
C LYS A 3 19.84 21.03 -15.49
N ASP A 4 20.24 19.98 -14.81
CA ASP A 4 19.42 19.02 -14.09
C ASP A 4 18.56 19.72 -13.04
N ALA A 5 17.25 19.47 -13.07
CA ALA A 5 16.34 19.86 -12.00
C ALA A 5 16.52 18.87 -10.84
N SER A 6 17.28 19.30 -9.84
CA SER A 6 17.51 18.58 -8.59
C SER A 6 16.18 18.38 -7.86
N ILE A 7 15.84 17.12 -7.60
CA ILE A 7 14.69 16.71 -6.81
C ILE A 7 14.94 17.16 -5.36
N ASN A 8 14.31 18.27 -4.97
CA ASN A 8 14.31 18.71 -3.58
C ASN A 8 13.65 17.63 -2.71
N SER A 9 14.46 17.04 -1.84
CA SER A 9 14.00 16.10 -0.82
C SER A 9 13.05 16.82 0.14
N VAL A 10 11.75 16.59 0.00
CA VAL A 10 10.76 17.06 0.98
C VAL A 10 11.05 16.35 2.29
N LYS A 11 11.56 17.09 3.27
CA LYS A 11 11.82 16.60 4.62
C LYS A 11 10.47 16.47 5.33
N LEU A 12 9.91 15.25 5.31
CA LEU A 12 8.71 14.92 6.08
C LEU A 12 8.95 15.28 7.57
N PRO A 13 7.98 15.91 8.26
CA PRO A 13 8.08 16.09 9.70
C PRO A 13 8.25 14.72 10.36
N SER A 14 9.18 14.63 11.31
CA SER A 14 9.41 13.41 12.07
C SER A 14 8.07 12.90 12.63
N PRO A 15 7.70 11.63 12.39
CA PRO A 15 6.41 11.13 12.83
C PRO A 15 6.35 11.19 14.36
N ARG A 16 5.54 12.11 14.90
CA ARG A 16 5.27 12.22 16.34
C ARG A 16 4.39 11.09 16.87
N TYR A 17 3.99 10.17 15.98
CA TYR A 17 3.40 8.90 16.32
C TYR A 17 4.12 7.82 15.50
N VAL A 18 5.18 7.28 16.09
CA VAL A 18 5.67 5.95 15.73
C VAL A 18 4.66 5.00 16.37
N CYS A 19 3.73 4.43 15.59
CA CYS A 19 3.16 3.15 16.02
C CYS A 19 4.37 2.28 16.39
N PRO A 20 4.43 1.67 17.59
CA PRO A 20 5.51 0.76 17.88
C PRO A 20 5.43 -0.36 16.84
N ILE A 21 6.21 -0.26 15.76
CA ILE A 21 6.96 -1.40 15.30
C ILE A 21 7.81 -1.74 16.50
N GLU A 22 7.28 -2.61 17.36
CA GLU A 22 8.05 -3.21 18.42
C GLU A 22 9.33 -3.70 17.74
N SER A 23 10.42 -2.97 17.94
CA SER A 23 11.77 -3.49 17.80
C SER A 23 11.92 -4.48 18.95
N SER A 24 11.21 -5.60 18.84
CA SER A 24 11.28 -6.69 19.78
C SER A 24 12.66 -7.29 19.54
N THR A 25 13.63 -6.84 20.33
CA THR A 25 14.86 -7.58 20.62
C THR A 25 14.51 -8.81 21.47
N ARG A 26 13.52 -9.58 21.03
CA ARG A 26 13.21 -10.89 21.58
C ARG A 26 14.15 -11.86 20.89
N SER A 27 14.81 -12.67 21.70
CA SER A 27 15.63 -13.81 21.30
C SER A 27 15.09 -14.53 20.06
N PRO A 28 15.92 -15.23 19.27
CA PRO A 28 15.49 -16.03 18.12
C PRO A 28 14.75 -17.29 18.60
N ALA A 29 13.63 -17.09 19.28
CA ALA A 29 12.74 -18.13 19.76
C ALA A 29 11.60 -18.20 18.76
N ASN A 30 11.71 -19.14 17.81
CA ASN A 30 10.60 -19.76 17.06
C ASN A 30 9.33 -18.88 16.94
N THR A 31 9.44 -17.72 16.29
CA THR A 31 8.25 -17.05 15.79
C THR A 31 7.90 -17.73 14.48
N SER A 32 6.94 -18.65 14.53
CA SER A 32 6.21 -19.02 13.34
C SER A 32 5.85 -17.72 12.59
N PRO A 33 6.05 -17.64 11.27
CA PRO A 33 5.67 -16.46 10.51
C PRO A 33 4.23 -16.12 10.86
N ILE A 34 3.97 -14.85 11.20
CA ILE A 34 2.63 -14.36 11.55
C ILE A 34 1.67 -14.93 10.49
N GLN A 35 0.83 -15.86 10.93
CA GLN A 35 -0.02 -16.63 10.04
C GLN A 35 -1.27 -15.80 9.76
N GLY A 36 -1.09 -14.75 8.97
CA GLY A 36 -2.14 -13.85 8.52
C GLY A 36 -2.32 -13.95 7.02
N TRP A 37 -3.53 -13.60 6.56
CA TRP A 37 -3.80 -13.40 5.14
C TRP A 37 -3.28 -12.03 4.68
N ASP A 38 -2.09 -11.62 5.13
CA ASP A 38 -1.55 -10.31 4.76
C ASP A 38 -0.74 -10.42 3.47
N PRO A 39 -1.23 -9.85 2.36
CA PRO A 39 -0.40 -9.57 1.19
C PRO A 39 0.85 -8.75 1.56
N SER A 40 2.06 -9.30 1.36
CA SER A 40 3.29 -8.53 1.50
C SER A 40 3.57 -7.67 0.26
N PHE A 41 3.85 -6.37 0.44
CA PHE A 41 4.14 -5.45 -0.67
C PHE A 41 5.18 -5.96 -1.68
N ALA A 42 6.19 -6.68 -1.20
CA ALA A 42 7.22 -7.31 -2.03
C ALA A 42 6.66 -8.40 -2.98
N ARG A 43 5.63 -9.15 -2.58
CA ARG A 43 4.99 -10.18 -3.41
C ARG A 43 4.14 -9.61 -4.54
N TYR A 44 3.67 -8.37 -4.42
CA TYR A 44 2.78 -7.73 -5.40
C TYR A 44 3.51 -6.72 -6.30
N SER A 45 4.84 -6.63 -6.21
CA SER A 45 5.62 -5.65 -6.97
C SER A 45 5.07 -4.22 -6.86
N LEU A 46 4.48 -3.88 -5.71
CA LEU A 46 3.83 -2.60 -5.48
C LEU A 46 4.87 -1.51 -5.19
N ARG A 47 4.72 -0.36 -5.83
CA ARG A 47 5.53 0.84 -5.61
C ARG A 47 4.64 2.06 -5.36
N LEU A 48 4.95 2.83 -4.33
CA LEU A 48 4.35 4.15 -4.10
C LEU A 48 4.99 5.15 -5.07
N GLU A 49 4.18 5.82 -5.89
CA GLU A 49 4.62 6.81 -6.86
C GLU A 49 4.60 8.24 -6.31
N SER A 50 3.48 8.63 -5.68
CA SER A 50 3.28 10.00 -5.23
C SER A 50 2.30 10.07 -4.07
N THR A 51 2.43 11.09 -3.24
CA THR A 51 1.47 11.42 -2.18
C THR A 51 1.19 12.93 -2.18
N SER A 52 -0.01 13.32 -1.77
CA SER A 52 -0.37 14.71 -1.44
C SER A 52 -1.17 14.72 -0.15
N ILE A 53 -1.10 15.83 0.58
CA ILE A 53 -1.90 16.05 1.81
C ILE A 53 -3.00 17.10 1.53
N ASP A 54 -2.69 18.13 0.75
CA ASP A 54 -3.60 19.22 0.44
C ASP A 54 -4.18 19.09 -0.98
N PRO A 55 -5.44 19.49 -1.23
CA PRO A 55 -6.48 19.83 -0.24
C PRO A 55 -7.08 18.59 0.46
N CYS A 56 -6.81 17.40 -0.08
CA CYS A 56 -7.20 16.10 0.49
C CYS A 56 -6.02 15.12 0.38
N PRO A 57 -5.81 14.26 1.39
CA PRO A 57 -4.80 13.23 1.33
C PRO A 57 -5.04 12.28 0.16
N THR A 58 -4.03 12.10 -0.68
CA THR A 58 -4.07 11.16 -1.81
C THR A 58 -2.75 10.41 -1.91
N ALA A 59 -2.79 9.20 -2.45
CA ALA A 59 -1.62 8.41 -2.75
C ALA A 59 -1.79 7.69 -4.08
N THR A 60 -0.75 7.67 -4.91
CA THR A 60 -0.75 6.89 -6.16
C THR A 60 0.28 5.79 -6.09
N PHE A 61 -0.13 4.60 -6.52
CA PHE A 61 0.68 3.40 -6.55
C PHE A 61 0.71 2.81 -7.95
N THR A 62 1.78 2.06 -8.20
CA THR A 62 1.93 1.21 -9.38
C THR A 62 2.21 -0.21 -8.93
N PHE A 63 1.75 -1.19 -9.70
CA PHE A 63 2.14 -2.59 -9.50
C PHE A 63 2.11 -3.35 -10.83
N THR A 64 2.87 -4.44 -10.86
CA THR A 64 2.88 -5.39 -11.98
C THR A 64 2.12 -6.64 -11.55
N VAL A 65 1.21 -7.15 -12.38
CA VAL A 65 0.47 -8.38 -12.06
C VAL A 65 1.43 -9.57 -12.07
N THR A 66 1.65 -10.18 -10.90
CA THR A 66 2.47 -11.38 -10.77
C THR A 66 1.63 -12.65 -10.94
N GLU A 67 2.27 -13.79 -11.20
CA GLU A 67 1.57 -15.09 -11.35
C GLU A 67 0.69 -15.41 -10.13
N LEU A 68 1.19 -15.16 -8.92
CA LEU A 68 0.49 -15.42 -7.65
C LEU A 68 -0.78 -14.58 -7.47
N MET A 69 -0.93 -13.51 -8.24
CA MET A 69 -2.10 -12.62 -8.22
C MET A 69 -3.19 -13.09 -9.18
N THR A 70 -2.86 -14.00 -10.10
CA THR A 70 -3.79 -14.45 -11.12
C THR A 70 -4.74 -15.51 -10.61
N ASN A 71 -5.93 -15.56 -11.19
CA ASN A 71 -6.83 -16.70 -11.07
C ASN A 71 -6.40 -17.82 -12.04
N PHE A 72 -7.14 -18.93 -12.04
CA PHE A 72 -6.89 -20.05 -12.95
C PHE A 72 -6.91 -19.67 -14.45
N GLY A 73 -7.59 -18.56 -14.81
CA GLY A 73 -7.61 -18.03 -16.17
C GLY A 73 -6.41 -17.14 -16.54
N GLY A 74 -5.39 -17.02 -15.67
CA GLY A 74 -4.18 -16.25 -15.94
C GLY A 74 -4.38 -14.73 -15.97
N VAL A 75 -5.51 -14.25 -15.43
CA VAL A 75 -5.81 -12.82 -15.23
C VAL A 75 -5.89 -12.49 -13.75
N LEU A 76 -5.65 -11.24 -13.38
CA LEU A 76 -5.70 -10.76 -12.01
C LEU A 76 -7.00 -11.20 -11.34
N HIS A 77 -6.86 -11.96 -10.25
CA HIS A 77 -7.99 -12.47 -9.48
C HIS A 77 -8.78 -11.30 -8.90
N GLY A 78 -10.11 -11.29 -9.07
CA GLY A 78 -10.95 -10.19 -8.60
C GLY A 78 -10.78 -9.91 -7.10
N GLY A 79 -10.77 -10.97 -6.27
CA GLY A 79 -10.48 -10.83 -4.84
C GLY A 79 -9.08 -10.30 -4.55
N CYS A 80 -8.08 -10.62 -5.37
CA CYS A 80 -6.72 -10.08 -5.17
C CYS A 80 -6.70 -8.58 -5.51
N ALA A 81 -7.37 -8.17 -6.58
CA ALA A 81 -7.54 -6.76 -6.94
C ALA A 81 -8.29 -5.98 -5.84
N ALA A 82 -9.39 -6.53 -5.31
CA ALA A 82 -10.14 -5.90 -4.23
C ALA A 82 -9.26 -5.71 -2.98
N THR A 83 -8.48 -6.71 -2.60
CA THR A 83 -7.57 -6.63 -1.47
C THR A 83 -6.45 -5.62 -1.68
N ILE A 84 -5.87 -5.55 -2.88
CA ILE A 84 -4.89 -4.51 -3.18
C ILE A 84 -5.55 -3.15 -3.00
N ILE A 85 -6.73 -2.92 -3.59
CA ILE A 85 -7.44 -1.66 -3.41
C ILE A 85 -7.67 -1.35 -1.93
N ASP A 86 -8.13 -2.33 -1.15
CA ASP A 86 -8.37 -2.21 0.29
C ASP A 86 -7.12 -1.75 1.04
N MET A 87 -6.00 -2.46 0.87
CA MET A 87 -4.73 -2.10 1.50
C MET A 87 -4.26 -0.70 1.16
N LEU A 88 -4.42 -0.28 -0.10
CA LEU A 88 -3.94 1.03 -0.54
C LEU A 88 -4.74 2.16 0.12
N THR A 89 -6.02 1.95 0.43
CA THR A 89 -6.84 2.97 1.13
C THR A 89 -6.35 3.28 2.54
N THR A 90 -5.59 2.36 3.15
CA THR A 90 -4.99 2.55 4.48
C THR A 90 -3.88 3.61 4.48
N VAL A 91 -3.19 3.83 3.36
CA VAL A 91 -2.05 4.76 3.30
C VAL A 91 -2.47 6.22 3.52
N PRO A 92 -3.50 6.76 2.82
CA PRO A 92 -4.03 8.08 3.14
C PRO A 92 -4.55 8.23 4.57
N LEU A 93 -5.09 7.17 5.19
CA LEU A 93 -5.54 7.20 6.59
C LEU A 93 -4.37 7.41 7.56
N GLY A 94 -3.21 6.82 7.27
CA GLY A 94 -1.98 7.09 8.01
C GLY A 94 -1.55 8.55 7.93
N ALA A 95 -1.76 9.22 6.79
CA ALA A 95 -1.39 10.62 6.60
C ALA A 95 -2.22 11.61 7.44
N ILE A 96 -3.46 11.25 7.78
CA ILE A 96 -4.36 12.08 8.64
C ILE A 96 -4.41 11.62 10.10
N SER A 97 -3.73 10.51 10.41
CA SER A 97 -3.69 9.97 11.77
C SER A 97 -3.08 10.98 12.73
N ARG A 98 -3.80 11.24 13.83
CA ARG A 98 -3.36 12.13 14.91
C ARG A 98 -3.98 11.68 16.24
N PRO A 99 -3.40 12.05 17.39
CA PRO A 99 -4.00 11.69 18.69
C PRO A 99 -5.49 12.08 18.76
N GLY A 100 -6.35 11.13 19.12
CA GLY A 100 -7.80 11.30 19.17
C GLY A 100 -8.52 11.16 17.82
N PHE A 101 -7.82 10.86 16.72
CA PHE A 101 -8.39 10.71 15.38
C PHE A 101 -7.59 9.70 14.54
N TYR A 102 -8.15 8.49 14.34
CA TYR A 102 -7.51 7.37 13.61
C TYR A 102 -6.14 6.95 14.16
N THR A 103 -6.04 6.66 15.46
CA THR A 103 -4.77 6.29 16.16
C THR A 103 -4.19 4.93 15.74
N SER A 104 -5.00 4.06 15.16
CA SER A 104 -4.61 2.84 14.44
C SER A 104 -5.18 3.01 13.04
N LEU A 105 -4.41 2.69 11.99
CA LEU A 105 -4.62 2.95 10.55
C LEU A 105 -6.04 2.69 9.98
N GLY A 106 -6.96 2.21 10.80
CA GLY A 106 -8.36 2.04 10.53
C GLY A 106 -8.63 0.60 10.09
N VAL A 107 -9.91 0.31 9.95
CA VAL A 107 -10.37 -0.89 9.25
C VAL A 107 -11.45 -0.48 8.26
N SER A 108 -11.40 -1.07 7.08
CA SER A 108 -12.41 -0.86 6.05
C SER A 108 -13.75 -1.44 6.53
N ARG A 109 -14.79 -0.59 6.55
CA ARG A 109 -16.17 -0.99 6.88
C ARG A 109 -17.03 -1.20 5.64
N SER A 110 -16.66 -0.55 4.54
CA SER A 110 -17.32 -0.66 3.26
C SER A 110 -16.29 -0.47 2.17
N LEU A 111 -16.26 -1.40 1.22
CA LEU A 111 -15.41 -1.35 0.03
C LEU A 111 -16.27 -1.70 -1.18
N ASN A 112 -16.36 -0.78 -2.13
CA ASN A 112 -17.04 -1.01 -3.41
C ASN A 112 -16.00 -1.09 -4.53
N VAL A 113 -16.02 -2.19 -5.28
CA VAL A 113 -15.09 -2.43 -6.40
C VAL A 113 -15.89 -2.77 -7.64
N THR A 114 -15.66 -2.02 -8.72
CA THR A 114 -16.22 -2.29 -10.05
C THR A 114 -15.08 -2.66 -11.00
N TYR A 115 -15.25 -3.74 -11.75
CA TYR A 115 -14.22 -4.28 -12.65
C TYR A 115 -14.55 -3.96 -14.10
N PHE A 116 -13.69 -3.17 -14.75
CA PHE A 116 -13.90 -2.74 -16.14
C PHE A 116 -13.11 -3.55 -17.17
N ARG A 117 -11.87 -3.95 -16.83
CA ARG A 117 -10.97 -4.67 -17.73
C ARG A 117 -10.16 -5.71 -16.96
N ALA A 118 -9.99 -6.89 -17.56
CA ALA A 118 -9.07 -7.91 -17.05
C ALA A 118 -7.62 -7.50 -17.26
N LEU A 119 -6.80 -7.63 -16.22
CA LEU A 119 -5.34 -7.46 -16.29
C LEU A 119 -4.65 -8.81 -16.37
N ARG A 120 -3.72 -8.99 -17.30
CA ARG A 120 -2.92 -10.21 -17.46
C ARG A 120 -1.64 -10.12 -16.65
N LYS A 121 -1.05 -11.28 -16.34
CA LYS A 121 0.30 -11.35 -15.80
C LYS A 121 1.28 -10.50 -16.63
N GLY A 122 2.14 -9.75 -15.94
CA GLY A 122 3.14 -8.87 -16.53
C GLY A 122 2.61 -7.51 -16.97
N GLU A 123 1.29 -7.29 -16.97
CA GLU A 123 0.75 -5.96 -17.18
C GLU A 123 0.93 -5.09 -15.93
N ASP A 124 1.24 -3.82 -16.17
CA ASP A 124 1.32 -2.81 -15.13
C ASP A 124 -0.04 -2.14 -14.93
N ALA A 125 -0.33 -1.81 -13.67
CA ALA A 125 -1.50 -1.07 -13.26
C ALA A 125 -1.11 0.09 -12.35
N ARG A 126 -1.83 1.21 -12.50
CA ARG A 126 -1.67 2.41 -11.68
C ARG A 126 -2.98 2.67 -10.95
N ARG A 127 -2.91 2.89 -9.63
CA ARG A 127 -4.06 3.16 -8.78
C ARG A 127 -3.79 4.38 -7.90
N GLY A 128 -4.56 5.44 -8.12
CA GLY A 128 -4.70 6.56 -7.17
C GLY A 128 -5.81 6.29 -6.18
N VAL A 129 -5.56 6.56 -4.90
CA VAL A 129 -6.53 6.53 -3.78
C VAL A 129 -6.55 7.87 -3.08
#